data_AF-A0A835WWG6-F1
#
_entry.id   AF-A0A835WWG6-F1
#
_cell.length_a   1.000
_cell.length_b   1.000
_cell.length_c   1.000
_cell.angle_alpha   90.00
_cell.angle_beta   90.00
_cell.angle_gamma   90.00
#
_symmetry.space_group_name_H-M   'P 1'
#
loop_
_entity.id
_entity.type
_entity.pdbx_description
1 polymer ?
#
loop_
_entity_poly.entity_id
_entity_poly.type
_entity_poly.pdbx_seq_one_letter_code
_entity_poly.pdbx_strand_id
1 'polypeptide(L)'
;MPDVAPEYADSCGTCYEVKCDPSTFTDGYGQALDRTQACYDADASLVFRVTDTCPCVYPENAYSNKRWCCGDMPHFDLSIWGFERLASTKWGVIGLKYRRVPCDYVPAKEASSIAYPTPGEQPLRNAPRTVRDWPELTNTTSSSVYNGGLAPGWSDQSYNVKAASTAIPAMNGNGSAMCTSTQPKGAISLKSPRGAFTSHVALDLWIYMGTESSLDKGETVVTIGGPQGDCAVVDLADITASGFKPRCTGCNDYYWKFEVYLSAFAGYGPRSVINNANYFRGCGGNTVGELNYVEVRNYRSTAVDMCVDHIALT
;
A
#
# COMPACT_ATOMS: atom_id res chain seq x y z
N MET A 1 11.28 -4.51 -9.95
CA MET A 1 10.51 -3.43 -10.60
C MET A 1 11.45 -2.31 -11.04
N PRO A 2 11.25 -1.64 -12.20
CA PRO A 2 12.11 -0.55 -12.67
C PRO A 2 12.22 0.58 -11.65
N ASP A 3 13.43 1.09 -11.42
CA ASP A 3 13.69 2.22 -10.50
C ASP A 3 13.16 3.57 -11.01
N VAL A 4 12.83 3.64 -12.29
CA VAL A 4 12.20 4.78 -12.96
C VAL A 4 10.68 4.67 -13.05
N ALA A 5 10.07 3.56 -12.60
CA ALA A 5 8.62 3.41 -12.63
C ALA A 5 7.96 4.44 -11.70
N PRO A 6 6.83 5.07 -12.09
CA PRO A 6 6.13 6.05 -11.25
C PRO A 6 5.80 5.56 -9.84
N GLU A 7 5.52 4.26 -9.71
CA GLU A 7 5.17 3.56 -8.48
C GLU A 7 6.38 2.86 -7.80
N TYR A 8 7.62 3.04 -8.30
CA TYR A 8 8.80 2.34 -7.78
C TYR A 8 9.00 2.55 -6.27
N ALA A 9 8.87 3.80 -5.80
CA ALA A 9 9.07 4.15 -4.40
C ALA A 9 8.18 3.35 -3.43
N ASP A 10 6.95 3.03 -3.88
CA ASP A 10 5.96 2.28 -3.12
C ASP A 10 5.92 0.79 -3.48
N SER A 11 6.80 0.34 -4.38
CA SER A 11 6.65 -0.99 -4.98
C SER A 11 7.12 -2.11 -4.05
N CYS A 12 8.06 -1.86 -3.16
CA CYS A 12 8.64 -2.91 -2.32
C CYS A 12 7.57 -3.61 -1.47
N GLY A 13 7.48 -4.94 -1.60
CA GLY A 13 6.51 -5.74 -0.86
C GLY A 13 5.10 -5.75 -1.43
N THR A 14 4.78 -4.91 -2.41
CA THR A 14 3.47 -4.93 -3.07
C THR A 14 3.31 -6.15 -3.96
N CYS A 15 2.07 -6.58 -4.14
CA CYS A 15 1.71 -7.73 -4.93
C CYS A 15 0.90 -7.35 -6.18
N TYR A 16 1.19 -8.04 -7.27
CA TYR A 16 0.53 -7.84 -8.56
C TYR A 16 0.03 -9.17 -9.08
N GLU A 17 -1.23 -9.19 -9.51
CA GLU A 17 -1.74 -10.23 -10.37
C GLU A 17 -1.29 -9.91 -11.78
N VAL A 18 -0.60 -10.84 -12.42
CA VAL A 18 -0.15 -10.71 -13.81
C VAL A 18 -0.56 -11.90 -14.64
N LYS A 19 -0.90 -11.62 -15.88
CA LYS A 19 -1.16 -12.62 -16.90
C LYS A 19 -0.48 -12.27 -18.20
N CYS A 20 -0.17 -13.31 -18.97
CA CYS A 20 0.42 -13.14 -20.29
C CYS A 20 -0.57 -12.44 -21.23
N ASP A 21 -0.08 -11.44 -21.97
CA ASP A 21 -0.84 -10.74 -22.99
C ASP A 21 -0.27 -11.10 -24.37
N PRO A 22 -1.03 -11.84 -25.21
CA PRO A 22 -0.60 -12.17 -26.56
C PRO A 22 -0.63 -10.92 -27.45
N SER A 23 0.50 -10.21 -27.52
CA SER A 23 0.59 -8.94 -28.23
C SER A 23 1.94 -8.75 -28.93
N THR A 24 1.99 -7.76 -29.82
CA THR A 24 3.23 -7.24 -30.39
C THR A 24 3.54 -5.91 -29.69
N PHE A 25 4.77 -5.73 -29.23
CA PHE A 25 5.22 -4.51 -28.57
C PHE A 25 6.61 -4.11 -29.05
N THR A 26 6.95 -2.84 -28.85
CA THR A 26 8.25 -2.27 -29.18
C THR A 26 9.04 -2.10 -27.90
N ASP A 27 10.32 -2.48 -27.91
CA ASP A 27 11.20 -2.29 -26.76
C ASP A 27 11.85 -0.90 -26.70
N GLY A 28 12.67 -0.67 -25.66
CA GLY A 28 13.35 0.61 -25.44
C GLY A 28 14.39 0.99 -26.48
N TYR A 29 14.68 0.11 -27.44
CA TYR A 29 15.55 0.35 -28.58
C TYR A 29 14.81 0.46 -29.91
N GLY A 30 13.48 0.41 -29.90
CA GLY A 30 12.66 0.54 -31.10
C GLY A 30 12.46 -0.76 -31.88
N GLN A 31 12.89 -1.92 -31.36
CA GLN A 31 12.65 -3.20 -32.01
C GLN A 31 11.23 -3.69 -31.73
N ALA A 32 10.46 -3.94 -32.79
CA ALA A 32 9.16 -4.61 -32.69
C ALA A 32 9.34 -6.11 -32.42
N LEU A 33 8.65 -6.62 -31.41
CA LEU A 33 8.70 -8.01 -30.95
C LEU A 33 7.29 -8.62 -31.01
N ASP A 34 7.09 -9.59 -31.90
CA ASP A 34 5.85 -10.38 -31.95
C ASP A 34 5.86 -11.44 -30.83
N ARG A 35 4.90 -11.34 -29.91
CA ARG A 35 4.65 -12.31 -28.82
C ARG A 35 3.20 -12.80 -28.81
N THR A 36 2.51 -12.70 -29.94
CA THR A 36 1.11 -13.14 -30.08
C THR A 36 0.92 -14.65 -29.86
N GLN A 37 1.98 -15.45 -29.95
CA GLN A 37 1.99 -16.90 -29.73
C GLN A 37 2.86 -17.30 -28.51
N ALA A 38 3.21 -16.35 -27.64
CA ALA A 38 4.13 -16.63 -26.54
C ALA A 38 3.46 -17.28 -25.33
N CYS A 39 2.21 -16.93 -25.06
CA CYS A 39 1.48 -17.33 -23.87
C CYS A 39 1.08 -18.81 -23.89
N TYR A 40 1.26 -19.51 -22.77
CA TYR A 40 0.65 -20.83 -22.60
C TYR A 40 -0.87 -20.74 -22.45
N ASP A 41 -1.34 -19.76 -21.66
CA ASP A 41 -2.75 -19.51 -21.40
C ASP A 41 -2.92 -18.02 -21.07
N ALA A 42 -3.60 -17.27 -21.93
CA ALA A 42 -3.78 -15.82 -21.77
C ALA A 42 -4.82 -15.44 -20.70
N ASP A 43 -5.60 -16.42 -20.23
CA ASP A 43 -6.61 -16.22 -19.19
C ASP A 43 -6.12 -16.62 -17.80
N ALA A 44 -5.00 -17.35 -17.72
CA ALA A 44 -4.40 -17.73 -16.46
C ALA A 44 -3.44 -16.65 -15.94
N SER A 45 -3.46 -16.41 -14.63
CA SER A 45 -2.63 -15.41 -13.96
C SER A 45 -1.84 -16.00 -12.79
N LEU A 46 -0.84 -15.26 -12.34
CA LEU A 46 -0.11 -15.53 -11.11
C LEU A 46 0.01 -14.24 -10.30
N VAL A 47 0.11 -14.38 -8.99
CA VAL A 47 0.45 -13.27 -8.11
C VAL A 47 1.94 -13.33 -7.82
N PHE A 48 2.66 -12.24 -8.08
CA PHE A 48 4.00 -12.06 -7.58
C PHE A 48 4.08 -10.89 -6.63
N ARG A 49 5.13 -10.89 -5.83
CA ARG A 49 5.50 -9.80 -4.95
C ARG A 49 6.77 -9.13 -5.47
N VAL A 50 6.80 -7.81 -5.45
CA VAL A 50 8.03 -7.06 -5.76
C VAL A 50 9.01 -7.22 -4.59
N THR A 51 10.13 -7.87 -4.84
CA THR A 51 11.19 -8.11 -3.85
C THR A 51 12.53 -7.49 -4.23
N ASP A 52 12.64 -6.97 -5.45
CA ASP A 52 13.91 -6.49 -6.00
C ASP A 52 13.68 -5.36 -7.00
N THR A 53 14.75 -4.64 -7.29
CA THR A 53 14.82 -3.51 -8.20
C THR A 53 15.41 -3.97 -9.53
N CYS A 54 14.82 -3.52 -10.64
CA CYS A 54 15.49 -3.54 -11.93
C CYS A 54 16.05 -2.14 -12.20
N PRO A 55 17.31 -1.84 -11.85
CA PRO A 55 17.82 -0.49 -11.98
C PRO A 55 18.09 -0.16 -13.44
N CYS A 56 17.73 1.05 -13.88
CA CYS A 56 18.03 1.56 -15.21
C CYS A 56 19.55 1.60 -15.47
N VAL A 57 20.33 1.89 -14.43
CA VAL A 57 21.80 1.85 -14.47
C VAL A 57 22.31 0.64 -13.69
N TYR A 58 22.66 -0.43 -14.40
CA TYR A 58 23.28 -1.63 -13.83
C TYR A 58 24.61 -1.94 -14.53
N PRO A 59 25.78 -1.61 -13.95
CA PRO A 59 27.06 -1.68 -14.66
C PRO A 59 27.38 -3.04 -15.29
N GLU A 60 27.00 -4.13 -14.63
CA GLU A 60 27.30 -5.51 -15.05
C GLU A 60 26.41 -6.00 -16.21
N ASN A 61 25.25 -5.36 -16.43
CA ASN A 61 24.30 -5.72 -17.50
C ASN A 61 23.64 -4.48 -18.12
N ALA A 62 24.42 -3.42 -18.30
CA ALA A 62 23.89 -2.10 -18.64
C ALA A 62 23.08 -2.09 -19.94
N TYR A 63 23.44 -2.93 -20.91
CA TYR A 63 22.73 -3.03 -22.19
C TYR A 63 21.32 -3.62 -22.05
N SER A 64 21.14 -4.65 -21.22
CA SER A 64 19.83 -5.28 -21.00
C SER A 64 18.94 -4.40 -20.14
N ASN A 65 19.46 -3.90 -19.01
CA ASN A 65 18.69 -3.06 -18.10
C ASN A 65 18.26 -1.75 -18.76
N LYS A 66 19.11 -1.16 -19.61
CA LYS A 66 18.74 0.02 -20.37
C LYS A 66 17.61 -0.22 -21.37
N ARG A 67 17.51 -1.43 -21.92
CA ARG A 67 16.46 -1.82 -22.87
C ARG A 67 15.09 -1.99 -22.22
N TRP A 68 15.04 -2.41 -20.96
CA TRP A 68 13.81 -2.87 -20.31
C TRP A 68 13.39 -2.05 -19.08
N CYS A 69 14.33 -1.42 -18.39
CA CYS A 69 14.10 -0.83 -17.07
C CYS A 69 14.32 0.68 -17.02
N CYS A 70 14.43 1.35 -18.18
CA CYS A 70 14.63 2.80 -18.29
C CYS A 70 13.38 3.58 -18.75
N GLY A 71 12.18 3.00 -18.63
CA GLY A 71 10.92 3.76 -18.56
C GLY A 71 10.24 4.08 -19.89
N ASP A 72 10.63 3.43 -20.98
CA ASP A 72 9.93 3.46 -22.27
C ASP A 72 8.58 2.73 -22.22
N MET A 73 8.48 1.67 -21.41
CA MET A 73 7.25 0.96 -21.11
C MET A 73 7.27 0.40 -19.66
N PRO A 74 6.10 0.21 -19.01
CA PRO A 74 6.05 -0.51 -17.75
C PRO A 74 6.63 -1.92 -17.90
N HIS A 75 7.53 -2.29 -17.01
CA HIS A 75 8.26 -3.55 -17.08
C HIS A 75 8.28 -4.25 -15.72
N PHE A 76 8.21 -5.58 -15.74
CA PHE A 76 8.46 -6.42 -14.57
C PHE A 76 9.53 -7.44 -14.93
N ASP A 77 10.64 -7.40 -14.18
CA ASP A 77 11.63 -8.47 -14.23
C ASP A 77 11.14 -9.61 -13.32
N LEU A 78 10.46 -10.58 -13.94
CA LEU A 78 9.91 -11.73 -13.24
C LEU A 78 11.02 -12.72 -12.92
N SER A 79 10.98 -13.31 -11.73
CA SER A 79 11.79 -14.50 -11.46
C SER A 79 11.55 -15.56 -12.54
N ILE A 80 12.59 -16.35 -12.85
CA ILE A 80 12.50 -17.39 -13.88
C ILE A 80 11.32 -18.35 -13.62
N TRP A 81 11.04 -18.67 -12.36
CA TRP A 81 9.93 -19.53 -11.96
C TRP A 81 8.55 -18.90 -12.20
N GLY A 82 8.44 -17.58 -12.07
CA GLY A 82 7.22 -16.86 -12.43
C GLY A 82 7.03 -16.78 -13.93
N PHE A 83 8.10 -16.43 -14.66
CA PHE A 83 8.07 -16.33 -16.12
C PHE A 83 7.65 -17.65 -16.79
N GLU A 84 8.24 -18.76 -16.35
CA GLU A 84 7.99 -20.09 -16.92
C GLU A 84 6.55 -20.56 -16.76
N ARG A 85 5.80 -20.04 -15.77
CA ARG A 85 4.36 -20.35 -15.63
C ARG A 85 3.51 -19.64 -16.68
N LEU A 86 3.99 -18.54 -17.25
CA LEU A 86 3.25 -17.73 -18.23
C LEU A 86 3.63 -18.06 -19.68
N ALA A 87 4.91 -18.33 -19.93
CA ALA A 87 5.43 -18.57 -21.27
C ALA A 87 6.76 -19.34 -21.26
N SER A 88 7.14 -19.86 -22.43
CA SER A 88 8.46 -20.48 -22.61
C SER A 88 9.58 -19.45 -22.52
N THR A 89 10.62 -19.74 -21.75
CA THR A 89 11.83 -18.89 -21.59
C THR A 89 12.54 -18.55 -22.89
N LYS A 90 12.33 -19.33 -23.95
CA LYS A 90 12.86 -19.03 -25.30
C LYS A 90 12.44 -17.67 -25.83
N TRP A 91 11.33 -17.11 -25.34
CA TRP A 91 10.81 -15.82 -25.78
C TRP A 91 11.57 -14.63 -25.16
N GLY A 92 12.22 -14.85 -24.01
CA GLY A 92 12.98 -13.86 -23.22
C GLY A 92 12.13 -12.76 -22.58
N VAL A 93 11.15 -12.22 -23.31
CA VAL A 93 10.22 -11.17 -22.90
C VAL A 93 8.85 -11.47 -23.50
N ILE A 94 7.79 -11.13 -22.77
CA ILE A 94 6.39 -11.32 -23.17
C ILE A 94 5.57 -10.07 -22.83
N GLY A 95 4.43 -9.91 -23.50
CA GLY A 95 3.44 -8.92 -23.12
C GLY A 95 2.76 -9.33 -21.82
N LEU A 96 2.39 -8.35 -20.99
CA LEU A 96 1.72 -8.58 -19.72
C LEU A 96 0.51 -7.66 -19.56
N LYS A 97 -0.54 -8.20 -18.95
CA LYS A 97 -1.58 -7.43 -18.26
C LYS A 97 -1.38 -7.60 -16.77
N TYR A 98 -1.46 -6.50 -16.03
CA TYR A 98 -1.21 -6.51 -14.59
C TYR A 98 -2.16 -5.59 -13.83
N ARG A 99 -2.38 -5.91 -12.56
CA ARG A 99 -3.01 -5.02 -11.59
C ARG A 99 -2.46 -5.29 -10.20
N ARG A 100 -2.43 -4.27 -9.35
CA ARG A 100 -2.10 -4.43 -7.93
C ARG A 100 -3.22 -5.20 -7.23
N VAL A 101 -2.85 -6.13 -6.35
CA VAL A 101 -3.78 -6.96 -5.56
C VAL A 101 -3.24 -7.15 -4.13
N PRO A 102 -4.09 -7.51 -3.16
CA PRO A 102 -3.63 -8.07 -1.89
C PRO A 102 -2.71 -9.27 -2.11
N CYS A 103 -1.70 -9.45 -1.27
CA CYS A 103 -0.74 -10.56 -1.44
C CYS A 103 -1.33 -11.95 -1.21
N ASP A 104 -2.49 -12.03 -0.56
CA ASP A 104 -3.29 -13.24 -0.35
C ASP A 104 -4.36 -13.45 -1.44
N TYR A 105 -4.42 -12.57 -2.45
CA TYR A 105 -5.34 -12.72 -3.57
C TYR A 105 -5.03 -14.02 -4.33
N VAL A 106 -6.09 -14.78 -4.61
CA VAL A 106 -6.02 -16.01 -5.40
C VAL A 106 -6.62 -15.76 -6.78
N PRO A 107 -5.86 -15.96 -7.87
CA PRO A 107 -6.38 -15.93 -9.24
C PRO A 107 -7.63 -16.78 -9.44
N ALA A 108 -8.61 -16.24 -10.18
CA ALA A 108 -9.77 -17.02 -10.62
C ALA A 108 -9.35 -18.21 -11.50
N LYS A 109 -8.25 -18.05 -12.25
CA LYS A 109 -7.58 -19.10 -13.02
C LYS A 109 -6.08 -18.99 -12.81
N GLU A 110 -5.54 -19.82 -11.92
CA GLU A 110 -4.11 -19.80 -11.63
C GLU A 110 -3.29 -20.42 -12.77
N ALA A 111 -2.16 -19.79 -13.12
CA ALA A 111 -1.20 -20.32 -14.08
C ALA A 111 -0.66 -21.68 -13.61
N SER A 112 -0.58 -22.66 -14.51
CA SER A 112 -0.17 -24.02 -14.15
C SER A 112 1.27 -24.08 -13.62
N SER A 113 1.55 -25.04 -12.75
CA SER A 113 2.92 -25.38 -12.36
C SER A 113 3.69 -25.98 -13.53
N ILE A 114 5.01 -25.75 -13.59
CA ILE A 114 5.88 -26.27 -14.64
C ILE A 114 6.50 -27.59 -14.19
N ALA A 115 6.42 -28.62 -15.05
CA ALA A 115 6.88 -29.97 -14.73
C ALA A 115 8.39 -30.07 -14.50
N TYR A 116 9.17 -29.25 -15.22
CA TYR A 116 10.63 -29.19 -15.15
C TYR A 116 11.07 -27.73 -15.06
N PRO A 117 10.89 -27.07 -13.90
CA PRO A 117 11.26 -25.67 -13.74
C PRO A 117 12.77 -25.51 -13.90
N THR A 118 13.20 -24.37 -14.45
CA THR A 118 14.63 -24.05 -14.53
C THR A 118 15.24 -24.15 -13.12
N PRO A 119 16.34 -24.92 -12.94
CA PRO A 119 17.04 -24.96 -11.67
C PRO A 119 17.44 -23.53 -11.29
N GLY A 120 16.83 -22.98 -10.25
CA GLY A 120 17.29 -21.70 -9.74
C GLY A 120 18.67 -21.85 -9.11
N GLU A 121 19.34 -20.73 -8.86
CA GLU A 121 20.40 -20.70 -7.85
C GLU A 121 19.82 -21.29 -6.56
N GLN A 122 20.20 -22.52 -6.25
CA GLN A 122 19.80 -23.16 -5.02
C GLN A 122 20.44 -22.35 -3.89
N PRO A 123 19.69 -21.81 -2.92
CA PRO A 123 20.31 -21.38 -1.68
C PRO A 123 21.10 -22.57 -1.12
N LEU A 124 22.29 -22.29 -0.56
CA LEU A 124 23.25 -23.29 -0.09
C LEU A 124 22.53 -24.47 0.60
N ARG A 125 22.86 -25.71 0.22
CA ARG A 125 22.18 -26.96 0.67
C ARG A 125 22.02 -27.12 2.19
N ASN A 126 22.79 -26.37 3.00
CA ASN A 126 22.75 -26.36 4.47
C ASN A 126 22.45 -24.97 5.06
N ALA A 127 22.11 -23.97 4.24
CA ALA A 127 21.44 -22.81 4.79
C ALA A 127 20.13 -23.31 5.39
N PRO A 128 19.76 -22.93 6.63
CA PRO A 128 18.41 -23.16 7.10
C PRO A 128 17.49 -22.68 5.97
N ARG A 129 16.45 -23.45 5.65
CA ARG A 129 15.32 -22.91 4.89
C ARG A 129 14.81 -21.73 5.72
N THR A 130 15.38 -20.55 5.54
CA THR A 130 14.60 -19.34 5.64
C THR A 130 13.59 -19.55 4.55
N VAL A 131 12.44 -20.08 4.95
CA VAL A 131 11.21 -19.82 4.24
C VAL A 131 11.21 -18.30 4.16
N ARG A 132 11.71 -17.76 3.05
CA ARG A 132 11.62 -16.34 2.74
C ARG A 132 10.24 -16.10 2.11
N ASP A 133 9.23 -16.85 2.56
CA ASP A 133 7.90 -16.31 2.77
C ASP A 133 8.11 -15.28 3.85
N TRP A 134 7.95 -14.02 3.49
CA TRP A 134 7.87 -12.93 4.44
C TRP A 134 6.76 -13.23 5.46
N PRO A 135 7.05 -13.74 6.67
CA PRO A 135 6.02 -14.06 7.67
C PRO A 135 5.47 -12.77 8.30
N GLU A 136 6.02 -11.61 7.91
CA GLU A 136 5.79 -10.31 8.51
C GLU A 136 4.56 -9.58 7.93
N LEU A 137 3.92 -10.07 6.85
CA LEU A 137 2.61 -9.56 6.41
C LEU A 137 1.44 -10.51 6.73
N THR A 138 1.73 -11.77 7.08
CA THR A 138 0.68 -12.74 7.47
C THR A 138 0.43 -12.78 8.98
N ASN A 139 1.26 -12.08 9.78
CA ASN A 139 1.14 -11.97 11.23
C ASN A 139 1.14 -10.52 11.75
N THR A 140 0.86 -9.52 10.90
CA THR A 140 0.55 -8.17 11.40
C THR A 140 -0.78 -8.23 12.15
N THR A 141 -0.70 -8.32 13.47
CA THR A 141 -1.87 -8.29 14.33
C THR A 141 -2.48 -6.89 14.27
N SER A 142 -3.48 -6.74 13.41
CA SER A 142 -4.25 -5.50 13.35
C SER A 142 -4.87 -5.21 14.71
N SER A 143 -4.54 -4.05 15.26
CA SER A 143 -5.11 -3.56 16.51
C SER A 143 -6.08 -2.44 16.20
N SER A 144 -7.38 -2.71 16.41
CA SER A 144 -8.41 -1.71 16.19
C SER A 144 -8.21 -0.51 17.11
N VAL A 145 -8.34 0.68 16.54
CA VAL A 145 -8.40 1.97 17.22
C VAL A 145 -9.86 2.41 17.29
N TYR A 146 -10.53 2.39 16.14
CA TYR A 146 -11.95 2.71 16.00
C TYR A 146 -12.57 1.84 14.90
N ASN A 147 -13.69 1.19 15.18
CA ASN A 147 -14.43 0.40 14.19
C ASN A 147 -15.92 0.38 14.56
N GLY A 148 -16.65 1.41 14.13
CA GLY A 148 -18.01 1.67 14.60
C GLY A 148 -18.13 2.06 16.08
N GLY A 149 -16.99 2.26 16.76
CA GLY A 149 -16.84 2.52 18.19
C GLY A 149 -15.37 2.45 18.61
N LEU A 150 -15.02 3.10 19.73
CA LEU A 150 -13.65 3.11 20.25
C LEU A 150 -13.25 1.72 20.77
N ALA A 151 -12.04 1.28 20.40
CA ALA A 151 -11.47 0.07 20.96
C ALA A 151 -11.10 0.25 22.45
N PRO A 152 -11.03 -0.85 23.23
CA PRO A 152 -10.63 -0.77 24.64
C PRO A 152 -9.29 -0.05 24.84
N GLY A 153 -9.26 0.89 25.79
CA GLY A 153 -8.08 1.71 26.09
C GLY A 153 -7.94 2.96 25.22
N TRP A 154 -8.67 3.06 24.10
CA TRP A 154 -8.72 4.28 23.31
C TRP A 154 -9.80 5.24 23.82
N SER A 155 -9.51 6.53 23.69
CA SER A 155 -10.41 7.62 24.06
C SER A 155 -10.43 8.68 22.98
N ASP A 156 -11.61 9.25 22.76
CA ASP A 156 -11.76 10.45 21.93
C ASP A 156 -11.26 11.68 22.71
N GLN A 157 -10.32 12.41 22.09
CA GLN A 157 -9.75 13.67 22.56
C GLN A 157 -9.83 14.74 21.46
N SER A 158 -10.77 14.58 20.52
CA SER A 158 -11.00 15.51 19.42
C SER A 158 -11.21 16.93 19.95
N TYR A 159 -10.65 17.90 19.25
CA TYR A 159 -10.64 19.29 19.68
C TYR A 159 -10.98 20.23 18.54
N ASN A 160 -11.58 21.37 18.89
CA ASN A 160 -12.08 22.35 17.93
C ASN A 160 -12.99 21.69 16.87
N VAL A 161 -13.86 20.81 17.35
CA VAL A 161 -14.88 20.08 16.58
C VAL A 161 -16.26 20.47 17.07
N LYS A 162 -17.25 20.40 16.18
CA LYS A 162 -18.68 20.42 16.52
C LYS A 162 -19.31 19.09 16.13
N ALA A 163 -20.47 18.79 16.71
CA ALA A 163 -21.26 17.64 16.26
C ALA A 163 -21.52 17.75 14.75
N ALA A 164 -21.26 16.66 14.01
CA ALA A 164 -21.57 16.62 12.60
C ALA A 164 -23.07 16.77 12.37
N SER A 165 -23.42 17.36 11.23
CA SER A 165 -24.82 17.56 10.82
C SER A 165 -25.56 16.25 10.58
N THR A 166 -24.83 15.19 10.22
CA THR A 166 -25.38 13.90 9.80
C THR A 166 -24.58 12.76 10.43
N ALA A 167 -25.29 11.80 11.04
CA ALA A 167 -24.67 10.54 11.45
C ALA A 167 -24.44 9.68 10.21
N ILE A 168 -23.18 9.31 9.96
CA ILE A 168 -22.84 8.40 8.86
C ILE A 168 -22.64 6.99 9.43
N PRO A 169 -23.31 5.96 8.87
CA PRO A 169 -23.09 4.58 9.28
C PRO A 169 -21.62 4.18 9.15
N ALA A 170 -21.14 3.36 10.08
CA ALA A 170 -19.83 2.74 9.95
C ALA A 170 -19.75 2.00 8.61
N MET A 171 -18.57 1.98 8.03
CA MET A 171 -18.33 1.43 6.70
C MET A 171 -18.64 -0.08 6.64
N ASN A 172 -18.46 -0.81 7.74
CA ASN A 172 -18.85 -2.23 7.83
C ASN A 172 -20.36 -2.45 8.12
N GLY A 173 -21.15 -1.39 8.27
CA GLY A 173 -22.56 -1.43 8.64
C GLY A 173 -22.83 -1.63 10.13
N ASN A 174 -21.80 -1.81 10.96
CA ASN A 174 -21.92 -2.03 12.40
C ASN A 174 -21.47 -0.79 13.17
N GLY A 175 -22.44 -0.07 13.74
CA GLY A 175 -22.17 1.15 14.51
C GLY A 175 -22.19 2.41 13.64
N SER A 176 -21.44 3.43 14.06
CA SER A 176 -21.37 4.72 13.35
C SER A 176 -19.93 5.11 13.11
N ALA A 177 -19.66 5.81 12.01
CA ALA A 177 -18.37 6.45 11.81
C ALA A 177 -18.21 7.60 12.82
N MET A 178 -16.96 7.95 13.15
CA MET A 178 -16.67 9.12 13.95
C MET A 178 -16.75 10.36 13.06
N CYS A 179 -17.88 11.05 13.15
CA CYS A 179 -18.19 12.21 12.34
C CYS A 179 -18.17 13.51 13.14
N THR A 180 -17.40 14.49 12.69
CA THR A 180 -17.34 15.82 13.28
C THR A 180 -17.34 16.91 12.23
N SER A 181 -17.97 18.05 12.55
CA SER A 181 -17.71 19.30 11.83
C SER A 181 -16.43 19.90 12.38
N THR A 182 -15.30 19.54 11.79
CA THR A 182 -13.97 19.91 12.27
C THR A 182 -13.66 21.32 11.82
N GLN A 183 -13.53 22.23 12.77
CA GLN A 183 -13.26 23.63 12.48
C GLN A 183 -11.80 23.82 12.02
N PRO A 184 -11.43 24.98 11.43
CA PRO A 184 -10.04 25.24 11.02
C PRO A 184 -9.05 25.00 12.16
N LYS A 185 -8.00 24.22 11.90
CA LYS A 185 -7.00 23.76 12.90
C LYS A 185 -7.56 22.83 13.99
N GLY A 186 -8.76 22.28 13.80
CA GLY A 186 -9.29 21.21 14.63
C GLY A 186 -8.85 19.83 14.14
N ALA A 187 -9.09 18.82 14.98
CA ALA A 187 -8.76 17.45 14.65
C ALA A 187 -9.73 16.46 15.28
N ILE A 188 -9.93 15.35 14.58
CA ILE A 188 -10.37 14.10 15.20
C ILE A 188 -9.13 13.48 15.83
N SER A 189 -9.11 13.35 17.16
CA SER A 189 -7.94 12.89 17.92
C SER A 189 -8.28 11.68 18.77
N LEU A 190 -7.64 10.55 18.49
CA LEU A 190 -7.83 9.30 19.19
C LEU A 190 -6.58 9.00 20.01
N LYS A 191 -6.73 8.92 21.33
CA LYS A 191 -5.64 8.74 22.28
C LYS A 191 -5.66 7.34 22.88
N SER A 192 -4.49 6.73 23.00
CA SER A 192 -4.26 5.41 23.57
C SER A 192 -3.32 5.45 24.78
N PRO A 193 -3.13 4.32 25.49
CA PRO A 193 -2.02 4.15 26.40
C PRO A 193 -0.69 4.08 25.62
N ARG A 194 0.41 4.36 26.31
CA ARG A 194 1.76 4.19 25.74
C ARG A 194 1.98 2.75 25.28
N GLY A 195 2.75 2.59 24.21
CA GLY A 195 3.14 1.28 23.67
C GLY A 195 2.21 0.75 22.59
N ALA A 196 1.08 1.41 22.29
CA ALA A 196 0.10 0.96 21.30
C ALA A 196 0.70 0.74 19.89
N PHE A 197 1.79 1.41 19.55
CA PHE A 197 2.43 1.38 18.23
C PHE A 197 3.64 0.42 18.13
N THR A 198 4.05 -0.24 19.24
CA THR A 198 5.37 -0.91 19.35
C THR A 198 5.54 -2.10 18.41
N SER A 199 4.45 -2.71 17.94
CA SER A 199 4.46 -3.90 17.08
C SER A 199 3.85 -3.67 15.70
N HIS A 200 3.65 -2.40 15.32
CA HIS A 200 2.93 -2.03 14.11
C HIS A 200 3.85 -1.26 13.18
N VAL A 201 3.60 -1.36 11.88
CA VAL A 201 4.38 -0.75 10.81
C VAL A 201 3.57 0.29 10.04
N ALA A 202 2.25 0.26 10.15
CA ALA A 202 1.36 1.19 9.47
C ALA A 202 0.10 1.55 10.28
N LEU A 203 -0.55 2.59 9.80
CA LEU A 203 -1.87 3.04 10.20
C LEU A 203 -2.81 2.86 9.02
N ASP A 204 -3.80 1.99 9.18
CA ASP A 204 -4.94 1.88 8.29
C ASP A 204 -6.05 2.80 8.78
N LEU A 205 -6.64 3.57 7.88
CA LEU A 205 -7.82 4.39 8.17
C LEU A 205 -8.72 4.53 6.96
N TRP A 206 -10.01 4.71 7.21
CA TRP A 206 -10.97 5.01 6.17
C TRP A 206 -11.63 6.36 6.42
N ILE A 207 -11.69 7.18 5.38
CA ILE A 207 -12.28 8.52 5.45
C ILE A 207 -13.45 8.58 4.47
N TYR A 208 -14.58 9.06 4.95
CA TYR A 208 -15.73 9.34 4.08
C TYR A 208 -15.45 10.61 3.28
N MET A 209 -15.43 10.46 1.96
CA MET A 209 -15.14 11.53 1.01
C MET A 209 -16.39 12.06 0.30
N GLY A 210 -17.58 11.55 0.66
CA GLY A 210 -18.80 11.88 -0.07
C GLY A 210 -18.64 11.53 -1.55
N THR A 211 -19.02 12.46 -2.42
CA THR A 211 -18.87 12.36 -3.89
C THR A 211 -17.57 12.98 -4.40
N GLU A 212 -16.64 13.35 -3.53
CA GLU A 212 -15.37 13.95 -3.95
C GLU A 212 -14.54 12.95 -4.77
N SER A 213 -13.83 13.46 -5.78
CA SER A 213 -12.96 12.67 -6.65
C SER A 213 -11.46 12.85 -6.35
N SER A 214 -11.11 13.77 -5.45
CA SER A 214 -9.72 14.08 -5.08
C SER A 214 -9.68 14.85 -3.75
N LEU A 215 -8.53 14.77 -3.08
CA LEU A 215 -8.18 15.65 -1.97
C LEU A 215 -7.30 16.79 -2.47
N ASP A 216 -7.56 18.01 -2.01
CA ASP A 216 -6.67 19.13 -2.27
C ASP A 216 -5.46 19.08 -1.32
N LYS A 217 -4.31 19.49 -1.86
CA LYS A 217 -3.03 19.42 -1.15
C LYS A 217 -3.02 20.34 0.09
N GLY A 218 -2.58 19.78 1.21
CA GLY A 218 -2.35 20.47 2.47
C GLY A 218 -3.60 20.63 3.33
N GLU A 219 -4.73 20.05 2.94
CA GLU A 219 -6.02 20.29 3.59
C GLU A 219 -6.39 19.26 4.65
N THR A 220 -6.28 17.97 4.29
CA THR A 220 -6.56 16.85 5.20
C THR A 220 -5.28 16.09 5.43
N VAL A 221 -4.76 16.17 6.65
CA VAL A 221 -3.51 15.52 7.02
C VAL A 221 -3.72 14.55 8.17
N VAL A 222 -2.91 13.51 8.20
CA VAL A 222 -2.84 12.56 9.31
C VAL A 222 -1.54 12.75 10.04
N THR A 223 -1.55 12.63 11.37
CA THR A 223 -0.33 12.56 12.16
C THR A 223 -0.50 11.58 13.31
N ILE A 224 0.63 11.17 13.86
CA ILE A 224 0.74 10.43 15.10
C ILE A 224 1.69 11.20 16.03
N GLY A 225 1.64 10.90 17.31
CA GLY A 225 2.60 11.51 18.22
C GLY A 225 2.49 11.01 19.63
N GLY A 226 3.17 11.71 20.52
CA GLY A 226 3.26 11.36 21.93
C GLY A 226 3.50 12.56 22.84
N PRO A 227 3.84 12.31 24.11
CA PRO A 227 4.04 13.36 25.11
C PRO A 227 5.11 14.42 24.75
N GLN A 228 6.06 14.09 23.88
CA GLN A 228 7.14 14.99 23.49
C GLN A 228 6.80 15.88 22.29
N GLY A 229 5.71 15.58 21.57
CA GLY A 229 5.25 16.35 20.41
C GLY A 229 4.71 15.48 19.27
N ASP A 230 4.33 16.16 18.19
CA ASP A 230 3.88 15.54 16.95
C ASP A 230 5.04 14.95 16.16
N CYS A 231 4.74 13.88 15.44
CA CYS A 231 5.54 13.45 14.31
C CYS A 231 5.29 14.32 13.06
N ALA A 232 6.01 14.03 11.98
CA ALA A 232 5.77 14.70 10.71
C ALA A 232 4.33 14.41 10.25
N VAL A 233 3.64 15.43 9.73
CA VAL A 233 2.31 15.27 9.16
C VAL A 233 2.39 14.59 7.80
N VAL A 234 1.38 13.78 7.49
CA VAL A 234 1.23 13.11 6.22
C VAL A 234 0.01 13.67 5.51
N ASP A 235 0.24 14.28 4.35
CA ASP A 235 -0.83 14.80 3.51
C ASP A 235 -1.49 13.66 2.73
N LEU A 236 -2.79 13.47 2.93
CA LEU A 236 -3.52 12.40 2.26
C LEU A 236 -3.68 12.64 0.76
N ALA A 237 -3.54 13.88 0.28
CA ALA A 237 -3.48 14.16 -1.16
C ALA A 237 -2.20 13.59 -1.81
N ASP A 238 -1.14 13.35 -1.03
CA ASP A 238 0.11 12.77 -1.51
C ASP A 238 0.11 11.21 -1.41
N ILE A 239 -0.95 10.61 -0.87
CA ILE A 239 -1.13 9.16 -0.75
C ILE A 239 -2.21 8.66 -1.71
N THR A 240 -1.90 7.62 -2.46
CA THR A 240 -2.90 6.93 -3.28
C THR A 240 -3.80 6.08 -2.38
N ALA A 241 -5.11 6.32 -2.42
CA ALA A 241 -6.07 5.49 -1.70
C ALA A 241 -5.94 4.03 -2.11
N SER A 242 -5.82 3.13 -1.13
CA SER A 242 -5.62 1.70 -1.33
C SER A 242 -6.92 0.93 -1.54
N GLY A 243 -8.08 1.59 -1.38
CA GLY A 243 -9.39 1.00 -1.57
C GLY A 243 -10.51 2.02 -1.53
N PHE A 244 -11.65 1.66 -2.11
CA PHE A 244 -12.86 2.47 -2.12
C PHE A 244 -14.05 1.59 -1.75
N LYS A 245 -14.97 2.11 -0.93
CA LYS A 245 -16.19 1.39 -0.56
C LYS A 245 -17.41 2.32 -0.58
N PRO A 246 -18.45 2.04 -1.38
CA PRO A 246 -19.64 2.86 -1.40
C PRO A 246 -20.37 2.78 -0.06
N ARG A 247 -21.02 3.87 0.37
CA ARG A 247 -21.77 3.90 1.63
C ARG A 247 -23.00 2.99 1.59
N CYS A 248 -23.62 2.87 0.43
CA CYS A 248 -24.82 2.07 0.22
C CYS A 248 -24.85 1.46 -1.18
N THR A 249 -25.70 0.45 -1.38
CA THR A 249 -25.99 -0.11 -2.70
C THR A 249 -26.62 0.97 -3.60
N GLY A 250 -25.89 1.41 -4.63
CA GLY A 250 -26.35 2.42 -5.58
C GLY A 250 -26.06 3.88 -5.19
N CYS A 251 -25.38 4.12 -4.07
CA CYS A 251 -24.88 5.46 -3.73
C CYS A 251 -23.62 5.80 -4.55
N ASN A 252 -23.45 7.09 -4.84
CA ASN A 252 -22.23 7.62 -5.49
C ASN A 252 -21.26 8.24 -4.47
N ASP A 253 -21.45 7.98 -3.18
CA ASP A 253 -20.58 8.43 -2.10
C ASP A 253 -19.72 7.28 -1.55
N TYR A 254 -18.46 7.58 -1.21
CA TYR A 254 -17.46 6.56 -0.91
C TYR A 254 -16.65 6.84 0.35
N TYR A 255 -16.32 5.75 1.05
CA TYR A 255 -15.18 5.69 1.95
C TYR A 255 -13.92 5.37 1.16
N TRP A 256 -12.84 6.11 1.44
CA TRP A 256 -11.52 5.89 0.86
C TRP A 256 -10.63 5.28 1.93
N LYS A 257 -9.94 4.18 1.59
CA LYS A 257 -8.94 3.54 2.45
C LYS A 257 -7.59 4.18 2.22
N PHE A 258 -6.91 4.54 3.30
CA PHE A 258 -5.50 4.92 3.30
C PHE A 258 -4.73 3.97 4.20
N GLU A 259 -3.55 3.57 3.74
CA GLU A 259 -2.55 2.83 4.52
C GLU A 259 -1.31 3.73 4.62
N VAL A 260 -0.97 4.17 5.83
CA VAL A 260 0.11 5.12 6.08
C VAL A 260 1.17 4.45 6.93
N TYR A 261 2.33 4.15 6.34
CA TYR A 261 3.44 3.52 7.05
C TYR A 261 4.08 4.44 8.09
N LEU A 262 4.53 3.90 9.22
CA LEU A 262 5.06 4.69 10.32
C LEU A 262 6.30 5.52 9.92
N SER A 263 7.07 5.03 8.95
CA SER A 263 8.19 5.76 8.33
C SER A 263 7.77 7.10 7.70
N ALA A 264 6.54 7.24 7.20
CA ALA A 264 6.07 8.51 6.66
C ALA A 264 6.05 9.60 7.74
N PHE A 265 5.63 9.26 8.97
CA PHE A 265 5.63 10.19 10.11
C PHE A 265 7.04 10.49 10.65
N ALA A 266 8.05 9.67 10.31
CA ALA A 266 9.46 9.98 10.57
C ALA A 266 10.08 10.96 9.54
N GLY A 267 9.30 11.42 8.55
CA GLY A 267 9.77 12.39 7.55
C GLY A 267 10.43 11.77 6.33
N TYR A 268 10.39 10.45 6.17
CA TYR A 268 10.88 9.77 4.96
C TYR A 268 9.95 9.94 3.74
N GLY A 269 8.81 10.61 3.93
CA GLY A 269 7.83 10.90 2.90
C GLY A 269 6.65 9.92 2.89
N PRO A 270 5.53 10.30 2.26
CA PRO A 270 4.26 9.55 2.29
C PRO A 270 4.34 8.17 1.64
N ARG A 271 5.38 7.94 0.83
CA ARG A 271 5.64 6.71 0.06
C ARG A 271 6.66 5.77 0.70
N SER A 272 7.16 6.13 1.88
CA SER A 272 8.18 5.31 2.55
C SER A 272 7.52 4.14 3.26
N VAL A 273 7.84 2.92 2.83
CA VAL A 273 7.33 1.67 3.41
C VAL A 273 8.37 1.05 4.35
N ILE A 274 7.92 0.53 5.48
CA ILE A 274 8.69 -0.36 6.35
C ILE A 274 7.91 -1.64 6.59
N ASN A 275 8.62 -2.74 6.71
CA ASN A 275 8.06 -4.09 6.91
C ASN A 275 8.38 -4.67 8.29
N ASN A 276 9.14 -3.94 9.11
CA ASN A 276 9.49 -4.35 10.45
C ASN A 276 9.39 -3.15 11.40
N ALA A 277 8.56 -3.28 12.45
CA ALA A 277 8.32 -2.22 13.41
C ALA A 277 9.61 -1.73 14.09
N ASN A 278 10.63 -2.59 14.20
CA ASN A 278 11.94 -2.23 14.78
C ASN A 278 12.73 -1.21 13.94
N TYR A 279 12.37 -0.99 12.67
CA TYR A 279 13.00 0.05 11.85
C TYR A 279 12.46 1.44 12.16
N PHE A 280 11.26 1.54 12.73
CA PHE A 280 10.73 2.80 13.19
C PHE A 280 11.23 3.10 14.60
N ARG A 281 12.12 4.09 14.72
CA ARG A 281 12.73 4.49 15.99
C ARG A 281 11.90 5.50 16.78
N GLY A 282 10.77 5.94 16.23
CA GLY A 282 9.94 7.02 16.74
C GLY A 282 10.15 8.33 15.98
N CYS A 283 9.50 9.40 16.44
CA CYS A 283 9.46 10.71 15.80
C CYS A 283 8.96 11.80 16.77
N GLY A 284 9.23 13.06 16.45
CA GLY A 284 8.82 14.19 17.29
C GLY A 284 9.44 14.17 18.69
N GLY A 285 10.64 13.59 18.83
CA GLY A 285 11.28 13.33 20.14
C GLY A 285 10.80 12.07 20.84
N ASN A 286 9.65 11.51 20.46
CA ASN A 286 9.10 10.30 21.04
C ASN A 286 9.80 9.06 20.46
N THR A 287 10.04 8.06 21.31
CA THR A 287 10.25 6.67 20.91
C THR A 287 8.94 6.04 20.43
N VAL A 288 8.99 4.92 19.71
CA VAL A 288 7.77 4.20 19.27
C VAL A 288 6.85 3.83 20.44
N GLY A 289 7.42 3.49 21.59
CA GLY A 289 6.65 3.16 22.80
C GLY A 289 6.00 4.37 23.48
N GLU A 290 6.44 5.58 23.18
CA GLU A 290 5.85 6.81 23.71
C GLU A 290 4.70 7.34 22.87
N LEU A 291 4.58 6.90 21.61
CA LEU A 291 3.48 7.26 20.73
C LEU A 291 2.16 6.76 21.31
N ASN A 292 1.16 7.64 21.33
CA ASN A 292 -0.09 7.38 22.01
C ASN A 292 -1.29 8.16 21.46
N TYR A 293 -1.21 8.74 20.27
CA TYR A 293 -2.38 9.23 19.57
C TYR A 293 -2.25 9.16 18.05
N VAL A 294 -3.42 9.16 17.41
CA VAL A 294 -3.62 9.34 15.97
C VAL A 294 -4.54 10.54 15.78
N GLU A 295 -4.20 11.41 14.83
CA GLU A 295 -4.99 12.60 14.52
C GLU A 295 -5.26 12.73 13.03
N VAL A 296 -6.51 13.06 12.69
CA VAL A 296 -6.92 13.52 11.37
C VAL A 296 -7.27 15.00 11.48
N ARG A 297 -6.43 15.86 10.91
CA ARG A 297 -6.48 17.31 11.10
C ARG A 297 -7.10 18.00 9.89
N ASN A 298 -7.90 19.02 10.17
CA ASN A 298 -8.39 19.96 9.17
C ASN A 298 -7.50 21.21 9.14
N TYR A 299 -6.71 21.35 8.07
CA TYR A 299 -5.90 22.54 7.80
C TYR A 299 -6.55 23.50 6.80
N ARG A 300 -7.79 23.24 6.36
CA ARG A 300 -8.58 24.22 5.60
C ARG A 300 -8.86 25.46 6.44
N SER A 301 -9.11 26.57 5.74
CA SER A 301 -9.57 27.82 6.34
C SER A 301 -11.05 27.80 6.76
N THR A 302 -11.77 26.74 6.38
CA THR A 302 -13.19 26.53 6.66
C THR A 302 -13.42 25.25 7.45
N ALA A 303 -14.58 25.14 8.10
CA ALA A 303 -14.99 23.90 8.74
C ALA A 303 -15.30 22.83 7.69
N VAL A 304 -14.96 21.57 8.01
CA VAL A 304 -15.22 20.41 7.15
C VAL A 304 -15.91 19.33 7.97
N ASP A 305 -17.00 18.79 7.43
CA ASP A 305 -17.61 17.59 7.98
C ASP A 305 -16.74 16.39 7.58
N MET A 306 -15.94 15.90 8.53
CA MET A 306 -15.06 14.75 8.35
C MET A 306 -15.64 13.56 9.08
N CYS A 307 -15.68 12.41 8.41
CA CYS A 307 -16.02 11.14 9.06
C CYS A 307 -14.91 10.14 8.84
N VAL A 308 -14.44 9.54 9.93
CA VAL A 308 -13.41 8.51 9.92
C VAL A 308 -13.95 7.22 10.51
N ASP A 309 -13.53 6.09 9.97
CA ASP A 309 -13.89 4.77 10.48
C ASP A 309 -12.78 3.76 10.20
N HIS A 310 -12.90 2.59 10.83
CA HIS A 310 -11.99 1.46 10.66
C HIS A 310 -10.51 1.87 10.76
N ILE A 311 -10.21 2.64 11.79
CA ILE A 311 -8.85 3.04 12.13
C ILE A 311 -8.21 1.85 12.85
N ALA A 312 -7.05 1.40 12.35
CA ALA A 312 -6.32 0.28 12.91
C ALA A 312 -4.81 0.50 12.77
N LEU A 313 -4.06 0.02 13.75
CA LEU A 313 -2.62 -0.14 13.63
C LEU A 313 -2.35 -1.51 13.03
N THR A 314 -1.55 -1.58 11.98
CA THR A 314 -1.22 -2.80 11.23
C THR A 314 0.27 -3.09 11.29
#